data_AF-A0A2V6F9Y4-F1
#
_entry.id   AF-A0A2V6F9Y4-F1
#
_cell.length_a   1.000
_cell.length_b   1.000
_cell.length_c   1.000
_cell.angle_alpha   90.00
_cell.angle_beta   90.00
_cell.angle_gamma   90.00
#
_symmetry.space_group_name_H-M   'P 1'
#
loop_
_entity.id
_entity.type
_entity.pdbx_description
1 polymer ?
#
loop_
_entity_poly.entity_id
_entity_poly.type
_entity_poly.pdbx_seq_one_letter_code
_entity_poly.pdbx_strand_id
1 'polypeptide(L)'
;GFEALVDFLADDYQLGNRIVGRGGRIVISPVVVECRESPKGWPQVWRHQLRWARTIRVCQPLPYFFSILGNATLWPLLWLLASLPSTDLSFNAAPGTTTLLVTVHFPFAVWVAAICLFTRVVTALDQQRRLNRSTAHLGFFWLVPVKDLLGALIWALAFLGSTVEWRGQRYRVRRGGRLVKGFKP
;
A
#
# COMPACT_ATOMS: atom_id res chain seq x y z
N GLY A 1 -15.64 9.10 30.71
CA GLY A 1 -15.75 9.88 29.46
C GLY A 1 -14.63 9.49 28.53
N PHE A 2 -13.87 10.47 28.02
CA PHE A 2 -12.74 10.27 27.10
C PHE A 2 -11.50 9.63 27.76
N GLU A 3 -11.46 9.56 29.10
CA GLU A 3 -10.38 8.93 29.87
C GLU A 3 -10.12 7.48 29.41
N ALA A 4 -11.17 6.77 28.98
CA ALA A 4 -11.08 5.39 28.53
C ALA A 4 -10.40 5.22 27.15
N LEU A 5 -9.99 6.31 26.49
CA LEU A 5 -9.28 6.33 25.20
C LEU A 5 -7.81 6.77 25.32
N VAL A 6 -7.40 7.36 26.45
CA VAL A 6 -6.09 8.01 26.64
C VAL A 6 -4.93 7.07 26.33
N ASP A 7 -5.06 5.80 26.69
CA ASP A 7 -4.01 4.80 26.51
C ASP A 7 -3.97 4.21 25.10
N PHE A 8 -4.82 4.60 24.17
CA PHE A 8 -4.87 4.01 22.82
C PHE A 8 -4.19 4.88 21.78
N LEU A 9 -3.42 4.25 20.89
CA LEU A 9 -2.75 4.93 19.78
C LEU A 9 -3.72 5.41 18.69
N ALA A 10 -4.80 4.66 18.48
CA ALA A 10 -5.90 4.99 17.56
C ALA A 10 -7.16 5.24 18.40
N ASP A 11 -7.19 6.40 19.04
CA ASP A 11 -8.33 6.87 19.82
C ASP A 11 -9.58 7.06 18.94
N ASP A 12 -9.39 7.56 17.73
CA ASP A 12 -10.40 7.67 16.67
C ASP A 12 -11.09 6.34 16.34
N TYR A 13 -10.31 5.30 16.08
CA TYR A 13 -10.78 3.94 15.83
C TYR A 13 -11.51 3.39 17.05
N GLN A 14 -10.96 3.56 18.25
CA GLN A 14 -11.55 3.05 19.48
C GLN A 14 -12.88 3.72 19.81
N LEU A 15 -12.98 5.02 19.58
CA LEU A 15 -14.22 5.77 19.73
C LEU A 15 -15.29 5.23 18.77
N GLY A 16 -14.98 5.14 17.47
CA GLY A 16 -15.89 4.62 16.46
C GLY A 16 -16.33 3.18 16.76
N ASN A 17 -15.37 2.29 17.06
CA ASN A 17 -15.65 0.89 17.34
C ASN A 17 -16.57 0.71 18.58
N ARG A 18 -16.43 1.56 19.61
CA ARG A 18 -17.30 1.54 20.79
C ARG A 18 -18.68 2.14 20.52
N ILE A 19 -18.80 3.14 19.64
CA ILE A 19 -20.10 3.67 19.21
C ILE A 19 -20.88 2.60 18.47
N VAL A 20 -20.26 1.93 17.49
CA VAL A 20 -20.88 0.83 16.73
C VAL A 20 -21.21 -0.35 17.64
N GLY A 21 -20.30 -0.72 18.55
CA GLY A 21 -20.55 -1.79 19.52
C GLY A 21 -21.72 -1.54 20.47
N ARG A 22 -22.23 -0.30 20.55
CA ARG A 22 -23.44 0.07 21.31
C ARG A 22 -24.69 0.27 20.43
N GLY A 23 -24.63 -0.15 19.16
CA GLY A 23 -25.73 0.00 18.20
C GLY A 23 -25.80 1.38 17.52
N GLY A 24 -24.81 2.25 17.76
CA GLY A 24 -24.67 3.52 17.05
C GLY A 24 -24.24 3.33 15.60
N ARG A 25 -24.33 4.40 14.80
CA ARG A 25 -23.93 4.41 13.39
C ARG A 25 -22.81 5.41 13.16
N ILE A 26 -21.88 5.06 12.27
CA ILE A 26 -20.85 5.96 11.75
C ILE A 26 -21.23 6.30 10.31
N VAL A 27 -21.29 7.60 10.00
CA VAL A 27 -21.58 8.13 8.67
C VAL A 27 -20.43 9.04 8.22
N ILE A 28 -20.19 9.10 6.91
CA ILE A 28 -19.16 9.96 6.33
C ILE A 28 -19.79 11.31 5.96
N SER A 29 -19.19 12.41 6.41
CA SER A 29 -19.62 13.76 6.00
C SER A 29 -19.21 14.03 4.54
N PRO A 30 -20.07 14.65 3.72
CA PRO A 30 -19.71 15.04 2.36
C PRO A 30 -18.76 16.26 2.31
N VAL A 31 -18.50 16.90 3.46
CA VAL A 31 -17.62 18.06 3.56
C VAL A 31 -16.16 17.60 3.59
N VAL A 32 -15.36 18.08 2.62
CA VAL A 32 -13.91 17.87 2.58
C VAL A 32 -13.24 18.92 3.47
N VAL A 33 -12.50 18.46 4.48
CA VAL A 33 -11.71 19.33 5.37
C VAL A 33 -10.25 19.29 4.94
N GLU A 34 -9.63 20.46 4.78
CA GLU A 34 -8.20 20.56 4.50
C GLU A 34 -7.38 20.38 5.77
N CYS A 35 -6.36 19.50 5.71
CA CYS A 35 -5.39 19.34 6.78
C CYS A 35 -4.10 20.06 6.38
N ARG A 36 -3.70 21.07 7.14
CA ARG A 36 -2.36 21.66 7.02
C ARG A 36 -1.39 20.88 7.87
N GLU A 37 -0.36 20.35 7.22
CA GLU A 37 0.75 19.68 7.88
C GLU A 37 2.05 20.41 7.58
N SER A 38 2.94 20.50 8.58
CA SER A 38 4.27 21.09 8.39
C SER A 38 5.10 20.27 7.39
N PRO A 39 5.98 20.91 6.60
CA PRO A 39 6.89 20.19 5.71
C PRO A 39 7.69 19.14 6.48
N LYS A 40 7.75 17.91 5.94
CA LYS A 40 8.46 16.79 6.54
C LYS A 40 9.58 16.32 5.65
N GLY A 41 10.71 15.94 6.26
CA GLY A 41 11.75 15.18 5.56
C GLY A 41 11.37 13.72 5.40
N TRP A 42 12.03 13.03 4.46
CA TRP A 42 11.84 11.60 4.20
C TRP A 42 11.87 10.69 5.44
N PRO A 43 12.81 10.84 6.41
CA PRO A 43 12.81 10.01 7.60
C PRO A 43 11.57 10.19 8.47
N GLN A 44 11.04 11.41 8.54
CA GLN A 44 9.82 11.72 9.30
C GLN A 44 8.60 11.12 8.62
N VAL A 45 8.50 11.23 7.28
CA VAL A 45 7.46 10.57 6.48
C VAL A 45 7.50 9.06 6.69
N TRP A 46 8.67 8.45 6.61
CA TRP A 46 8.84 7.01 6.81
C TRP A 46 8.39 6.54 8.20
N ARG A 47 8.87 7.20 9.26
CA ARG A 47 8.44 6.90 10.65
C ARG A 47 6.93 7.06 10.81
N HIS A 48 6.36 8.10 10.20
CA HIS A 48 4.94 8.36 10.26
C HIS A 48 4.11 7.28 9.56
N GLN A 49 4.48 6.90 8.33
CA GLN A 49 3.81 5.84 7.57
C GLN A 49 3.91 4.49 8.27
N LEU A 50 5.10 4.14 8.77
CA LEU A 50 5.31 2.89 9.50
C LEU A 50 4.52 2.85 10.82
N ARG A 51 4.40 3.98 11.51
CA ARG A 51 3.54 4.10 12.69
C ARG A 51 2.09 3.83 12.32
N TRP A 52 1.54 4.50 11.31
CA TRP A 52 0.16 4.26 10.84
C TRP A 52 -0.07 2.81 10.44
N ALA A 53 0.83 2.23 9.67
CA ALA A 53 0.79 0.84 9.26
C ALA A 53 0.72 -0.12 10.46
N ARG A 54 1.58 0.09 11.48
CA ARG A 54 1.54 -0.67 12.75
C ARG A 54 0.24 -0.44 13.52
N THR A 55 -0.28 0.78 13.53
CA THR A 55 -1.55 1.10 14.18
C THR A 55 -2.71 0.33 13.56
N ILE A 56 -2.85 0.37 12.22
CA ILE A 56 -3.91 -0.34 11.49
C ILE A 56 -3.77 -1.84 11.71
N ARG A 57 -2.56 -2.40 11.61
CA ARG A 57 -2.29 -3.82 11.89
C ARG A 57 -2.75 -4.25 13.27
N VAL A 58 -2.54 -3.41 14.29
CA VAL A 58 -2.93 -3.76 15.66
C VAL A 58 -4.44 -3.64 15.88
N CYS A 59 -5.09 -2.68 15.23
CA CYS A 59 -6.53 -2.46 15.36
C CYS A 59 -7.36 -3.46 14.54
N GLN A 60 -6.89 -3.79 13.34
CA GLN A 60 -7.58 -4.61 12.33
C GLN A 60 -6.58 -5.56 11.66
N PRO A 61 -6.07 -6.59 12.37
CA PRO A 61 -4.95 -7.41 11.91
C PRO A 61 -5.27 -8.23 10.66
N LEU A 62 -6.47 -8.81 10.58
CA LEU A 62 -6.90 -9.63 9.45
C LEU A 62 -7.10 -8.76 8.19
N PRO A 63 -7.89 -7.67 8.22
CA PRO A 63 -7.98 -6.76 7.07
C PRO A 63 -6.63 -6.19 6.65
N TYR A 64 -5.76 -5.86 7.61
CA TYR A 64 -4.42 -5.39 7.31
C TYR A 64 -3.54 -6.45 6.65
N PHE A 65 -3.62 -7.71 7.08
CA PHE A 65 -2.88 -8.79 6.43
C PHE A 65 -3.32 -8.96 4.98
N PHE A 66 -4.64 -9.02 4.73
CA PHE A 66 -5.18 -9.19 3.39
C PHE A 66 -5.12 -7.93 2.52
N SER A 67 -4.81 -6.75 3.07
CA SER A 67 -4.72 -5.51 2.27
C SER A 67 -3.66 -5.57 1.18
N ILE A 68 -2.64 -6.43 1.32
CA ILE A 68 -1.60 -6.65 0.31
C ILE A 68 -2.17 -7.20 -1.01
N LEU A 69 -3.29 -7.93 -0.96
CA LEU A 69 -3.97 -8.46 -2.15
C LEU A 69 -4.48 -7.34 -3.06
N GLY A 70 -4.79 -6.17 -2.50
CA GLY A 70 -5.21 -5.00 -3.26
C GLY A 70 -4.08 -4.22 -3.94
N ASN A 71 -2.81 -4.65 -3.82
CA ASN A 71 -1.69 -3.94 -4.42
C ASN A 71 -1.59 -4.23 -5.92
N ALA A 72 -2.15 -3.32 -6.73
CA ALA A 72 -2.24 -3.46 -8.18
C ALA A 72 -0.90 -3.34 -8.93
N THR A 73 0.19 -2.97 -8.25
CA THR A 73 1.53 -2.88 -8.86
C THR A 73 2.38 -4.09 -8.50
N LEU A 74 2.32 -4.56 -7.24
CA LEU A 74 3.14 -5.66 -6.73
C LEU A 74 2.85 -6.98 -7.46
N TRP A 75 1.58 -7.41 -7.53
CA TRP A 75 1.26 -8.74 -8.05
C TRP A 75 1.55 -8.90 -9.55
N PRO A 76 1.18 -7.94 -10.43
CA PRO A 76 1.53 -8.05 -11.83
C PRO A 76 3.04 -7.97 -12.07
N LEU A 77 3.77 -7.19 -11.26
CA LEU A 77 5.23 -7.15 -11.31
C LEU A 77 5.84 -8.50 -10.92
N LEU A 78 5.38 -9.12 -9.83
CA LEU A 78 5.86 -10.45 -9.43
C LEU A 78 5.56 -11.52 -10.48
N TRP A 79 4.38 -11.48 -11.09
CA TRP A 79 4.04 -12.40 -12.16
C TRP A 79 4.90 -12.18 -13.40
N LEU A 80 5.15 -10.92 -13.78
CA LEU A 80 6.05 -10.58 -14.87
C LEU A 80 7.47 -11.08 -14.60
N LEU A 81 8.01 -10.88 -13.38
CA LEU A 81 9.34 -11.37 -12.99
C LEU A 81 9.43 -12.90 -12.97
N ALA A 82 8.33 -13.58 -12.61
CA ALA A 82 8.25 -15.04 -12.63
C ALA A 82 8.07 -15.61 -14.05
N SER A 83 7.62 -14.79 -15.00
CA SER A 83 7.38 -15.19 -16.39
C SER A 83 8.61 -14.87 -17.24
N LEU A 84 9.54 -15.81 -17.32
CA LEU A 84 10.70 -15.68 -18.22
C LEU A 84 10.25 -15.79 -19.68
N PRO A 85 10.78 -14.99 -20.61
CA PRO A 85 10.60 -15.22 -22.04
C PRO A 85 11.13 -16.61 -22.39
N SER A 86 10.34 -17.41 -23.10
CA SER A 86 10.81 -18.66 -23.70
C SER A 86 11.07 -18.46 -25.19
N THR A 87 12.15 -19.08 -25.67
CA THR A 87 12.51 -19.07 -27.08
C THR A 87 12.53 -20.51 -27.56
N ASP A 88 11.65 -20.82 -28.51
CA ASP A 88 11.56 -22.14 -29.11
C ASP A 88 12.27 -22.12 -30.47
N LEU A 89 13.17 -23.08 -30.67
CA LEU A 89 13.88 -23.29 -31.92
C LEU A 89 13.26 -24.49 -32.63
N SER A 90 12.73 -24.28 -33.83
CA SER A 90 12.15 -25.33 -34.66
C SER A 90 12.94 -25.46 -35.96
N PHE A 91 13.38 -26.68 -36.25
CA PHE A 91 14.10 -27.02 -37.47
C PHE A 91 13.19 -27.83 -38.39
N ASN A 92 13.02 -27.37 -39.63
CA ASN A 92 12.36 -28.14 -40.67
C ASN A 92 13.33 -28.36 -41.82
N ALA A 93 13.71 -29.62 -42.04
CA ALA A 93 14.54 -30.05 -43.16
C ALA A 93 13.65 -30.71 -44.22
N ALA A 94 13.51 -30.06 -45.37
CA ALA A 94 12.89 -30.61 -46.56
C ALA A 94 13.96 -30.82 -47.66
N PRO A 95 13.76 -31.74 -48.62
CA PRO A 95 14.70 -31.93 -49.72
C PRO A 95 14.92 -30.61 -50.48
N GLY A 96 16.14 -30.08 -50.45
CA GLY A 96 16.51 -28.82 -51.12
C GLY A 96 16.29 -27.54 -50.31
N THR A 97 15.75 -27.57 -49.09
CA THR A 97 15.63 -26.38 -48.24
C THR A 97 15.63 -26.73 -46.75
N THR A 98 16.51 -26.08 -45.98
CA THR A 98 16.50 -26.13 -44.51
C THR A 98 15.98 -24.80 -43.98
N THR A 99 14.93 -24.82 -43.16
CA THR A 99 14.42 -23.63 -42.48
C THR A 99 14.62 -23.73 -40.99
N LEU A 100 15.14 -22.65 -40.40
CA LEU A 100 15.21 -22.44 -38.96
C LEU A 100 14.15 -21.40 -38.58
N LEU A 101 13.20 -21.80 -37.75
CA LEU A 101 12.22 -20.91 -37.14
C LEU A 101 12.61 -20.67 -35.69
N VAL A 102 12.71 -19.39 -35.32
CA VAL A 102 12.93 -18.94 -33.94
C VAL A 102 11.64 -18.28 -33.47
N THR A 103 10.94 -18.91 -32.51
CA THR A 103 9.71 -18.37 -31.93
C THR A 103 10.02 -17.78 -30.56
N VAL A 104 9.74 -16.49 -30.36
CA VAL A 104 9.91 -15.81 -29.07
C VAL A 104 8.55 -15.64 -28.42
N HIS A 105 8.34 -16.30 -27.28
CA HIS A 105 7.12 -16.18 -26.51
C HIS A 105 7.23 -14.98 -25.56
N PHE A 106 6.52 -13.91 -25.88
CA PHE A 106 6.32 -12.82 -24.93
C PHE A 106 5.32 -13.28 -23.87
N PRO A 107 5.69 -13.24 -22.58
CA PRO A 107 4.79 -13.72 -21.55
C PRO A 107 3.54 -12.84 -21.51
N PHE A 108 2.37 -13.45 -21.55
CA PHE A 108 1.07 -12.79 -21.38
C PHE A 108 1.04 -11.85 -20.14
N ALA A 109 1.87 -12.16 -19.14
CA ALA A 109 2.13 -11.33 -17.97
C ALA A 109 2.55 -9.87 -18.30
N VAL A 110 3.26 -9.61 -19.41
CA VAL A 110 3.62 -8.23 -19.83
C VAL A 110 2.37 -7.41 -20.10
N TRP A 111 1.43 -7.96 -20.86
CA TRP A 111 0.19 -7.29 -21.21
C TRP A 111 -0.67 -7.05 -19.98
N VAL A 112 -0.77 -8.06 -19.10
CA VAL A 112 -1.52 -7.89 -17.84
C VAL A 112 -0.87 -6.85 -16.94
N ALA A 113 0.45 -6.87 -16.78
CA ALA A 113 1.17 -5.86 -15.99
C ALA A 113 0.97 -4.44 -16.55
N ALA A 114 1.03 -4.29 -17.88
CA ALA A 114 0.79 -3.02 -18.55
C ALA A 114 -0.65 -2.51 -18.32
N ILE A 115 -1.66 -3.38 -18.46
CA ILE A 115 -3.07 -3.03 -18.23
C ILE A 115 -3.32 -2.67 -16.75
N CYS A 116 -2.79 -3.46 -15.82
CA CYS A 116 -2.91 -3.17 -14.39
C CYS A 116 -2.25 -1.84 -14.02
N LEU A 117 -1.04 -1.58 -14.53
CA LEU A 117 -0.34 -0.32 -14.28
C LEU A 117 -1.09 0.87 -14.89
N PHE A 118 -1.59 0.71 -16.12
CA PHE A 118 -2.37 1.75 -16.80
C PHE A 118 -3.63 2.09 -16.01
N THR A 119 -4.44 1.10 -15.65
CA THR A 119 -5.66 1.34 -14.85
C THR A 119 -5.34 1.96 -13.49
N ARG A 120 -4.23 1.54 -12.87
CA ARG A 120 -3.76 2.10 -11.59
C ARG A 120 -3.33 3.57 -11.69
N VAL A 121 -2.65 3.95 -12.76
CA VAL A 121 -2.28 5.35 -13.03
C VAL A 121 -3.52 6.18 -13.34
N VAL A 122 -4.42 5.71 -14.21
CA VAL A 122 -5.66 6.43 -14.55
C VAL A 122 -6.50 6.69 -13.31
N THR A 123 -6.70 5.68 -12.45
CA THR A 123 -7.43 5.84 -11.19
C THR A 123 -6.72 6.78 -10.22
N ALA A 124 -5.38 6.75 -10.13
CA ALA A 124 -4.64 7.71 -9.31
C ALA A 124 -4.86 9.17 -9.78
N LEU A 125 -4.79 9.41 -11.09
CA LEU A 125 -4.96 10.74 -11.66
C LEU A 125 -6.41 11.24 -11.55
N ASP A 126 -7.41 10.35 -11.70
CA ASP A 126 -8.82 10.68 -11.48
C ASP A 126 -9.08 11.08 -10.01
N GLN A 127 -8.54 10.31 -9.06
CA GLN A 127 -8.66 10.64 -7.63
C GLN A 127 -7.98 11.96 -7.28
N GLN A 128 -6.78 12.23 -7.83
CA GLN A 128 -6.10 13.51 -7.63
C GLN A 128 -6.92 14.69 -8.15
N ARG A 129 -7.54 14.56 -9.34
CA ARG A 129 -8.39 15.62 -9.91
C ARG A 129 -9.61 15.88 -9.04
N ARG A 130 -10.27 14.84 -8.55
CA ARG A 130 -11.49 14.95 -7.73
C ARG A 130 -11.22 15.53 -6.34
N LEU A 131 -10.16 15.06 -5.67
CA LEU A 131 -9.89 15.40 -4.27
C LEU A 131 -9.13 16.72 -4.13
N ASN A 132 -8.09 16.94 -4.95
CA ASN A 132 -7.24 18.13 -4.82
C ASN A 132 -7.73 19.29 -5.68
N ARG A 133 -8.74 19.09 -6.54
CA ARG A 133 -9.19 20.05 -7.58
C ARG A 133 -8.02 20.62 -8.40
N SER A 134 -6.93 19.87 -8.48
CA SER A 134 -5.66 20.23 -9.11
C SER A 134 -5.57 19.50 -10.44
N THR A 135 -4.91 20.11 -11.43
CA THR A 135 -4.61 19.46 -12.69
C THR A 135 -3.69 18.28 -12.46
N ALA A 136 -4.03 17.14 -13.04
CA ALA A 136 -3.20 15.95 -13.01
C ALA A 136 -1.83 16.26 -13.64
N HIS A 137 -0.79 16.32 -12.81
CA HIS A 137 0.58 16.49 -13.28
C HIS A 137 1.08 15.17 -13.85
N LEU A 138 0.89 14.98 -15.16
CA LEU A 138 1.29 13.76 -15.86
C LEU A 138 2.75 13.40 -15.62
N GLY A 139 3.67 14.37 -15.49
CA GLY A 139 5.09 14.11 -15.22
C GLY A 139 5.38 13.29 -13.94
N PHE A 140 4.41 13.16 -13.04
CA PHE A 140 4.54 12.36 -11.81
C PHE A 140 3.85 10.99 -11.89
N PHE A 141 3.41 10.53 -13.07
CA PHE A 141 2.74 9.22 -13.21
C PHE A 141 3.59 8.06 -12.65
N TRP A 142 4.92 8.14 -12.78
CA TRP A 142 5.85 7.12 -12.31
C TRP A 142 5.91 7.04 -10.78
N LEU A 143 5.50 8.08 -10.06
CA LEU A 143 5.42 8.03 -8.59
C LEU A 143 4.31 7.08 -8.12
N VAL A 144 3.30 6.78 -8.94
CA VAL A 144 2.21 5.86 -8.61
C VAL A 144 2.74 4.45 -8.30
N PRO A 145 3.43 3.76 -9.24
CA PRO A 145 3.98 2.44 -8.95
C PRO A 145 5.04 2.46 -7.84
N VAL A 146 5.89 3.49 -7.79
CA VAL A 146 6.89 3.62 -6.72
C VAL A 146 6.22 3.71 -5.35
N LYS A 147 5.18 4.53 -5.20
CA LYS A 147 4.41 4.66 -3.96
C LYS A 147 3.71 3.36 -3.59
N ASP A 148 3.18 2.62 -4.55
CA ASP A 148 2.53 1.33 -4.30
C ASP A 148 3.53 0.28 -3.79
N LEU A 149 4.73 0.21 -4.36
CA LEU A 149 5.80 -0.68 -3.92
C LEU A 149 6.36 -0.28 -2.54
N LEU A 150 6.55 1.02 -2.28
CA LEU A 150 6.89 1.52 -0.95
C LEU A 150 5.80 1.17 0.07
N GLY A 151 4.52 1.22 -0.34
CA GLY A 151 3.38 0.79 0.48
C GLY A 151 3.45 -0.71 0.82
N ALA A 152 3.81 -1.57 -0.13
CA ALA A 152 4.03 -3.00 0.12
C ALA A 152 5.22 -3.24 1.07
N LEU A 153 6.29 -2.46 0.93
CA LEU A 153 7.43 -2.53 1.85
C LEU A 153 7.04 -2.09 3.27
N ILE A 154 6.33 -0.97 3.41
CA ILE A 154 5.80 -0.51 4.71
C ILE A 154 4.86 -1.55 5.31
N TRP A 155 4.03 -2.20 4.48
CA TRP A 155 3.17 -3.30 4.89
C TRP A 155 3.97 -4.44 5.53
N ALA A 156 5.02 -4.90 4.87
CA ALA A 156 5.88 -5.95 5.40
C ALA A 156 6.57 -5.50 6.71
N LEU A 157 7.14 -4.30 6.72
CA LEU A 157 7.86 -3.75 7.88
C LEU A 157 6.97 -3.48 9.10
N ALA A 158 5.66 -3.35 8.92
CA ALA A 158 4.74 -3.22 10.03
C ALA A 158 4.68 -4.50 10.88
N PHE A 159 4.98 -5.68 10.31
CA PHE A 159 5.04 -6.95 11.04
C PHE A 159 6.35 -7.12 11.81
N LEU A 160 7.45 -6.49 11.37
CA LEU A 160 8.78 -6.59 11.99
C LEU A 160 8.92 -5.85 13.33
N GLY A 161 7.86 -5.22 13.85
CA GLY A 161 7.93 -4.56 15.15
C GLY A 161 6.60 -4.03 15.68
N SER A 162 6.60 -3.71 16.97
CA SER A 162 5.47 -3.13 17.69
C SER A 162 5.80 -1.78 18.33
N THR A 163 6.97 -1.20 18.04
CA THR A 163 7.41 0.07 18.64
C THR A 163 7.05 1.22 17.72
N VAL A 164 6.55 2.32 18.28
CA VAL A 164 6.21 3.53 17.54
C VAL A 164 6.77 4.75 18.26
N GLU A 165 7.02 5.81 17.51
CA GLU A 165 7.35 7.12 18.05
C GLU A 165 6.11 8.01 17.98
N TRP A 166 5.71 8.57 19.11
CA TRP A 166 4.53 9.42 19.23
C TRP A 166 4.83 10.58 20.17
N ARG A 167 4.61 11.82 19.71
CA ARG A 167 4.92 13.06 20.46
C ARG A 167 6.35 13.09 21.04
N GLY A 168 7.33 12.62 20.25
CA GLY A 168 8.75 12.56 20.65
C GLY A 168 9.10 11.46 21.66
N GLN A 169 8.15 10.58 22.01
CA GLN A 169 8.35 9.48 22.95
C GLN A 169 8.18 8.13 22.24
N ARG A 170 8.95 7.11 22.68
CA ARG A 170 8.85 5.75 22.15
C ARG A 170 7.86 4.92 22.97
N TYR A 171 6.94 4.28 22.28
CA TYR A 171 5.92 3.42 22.87
C TYR A 171 5.95 2.05 22.24
N ARG A 172 5.66 1.02 23.04
CA ARG A 172 5.31 -0.31 22.55
C ARG A 172 3.80 -0.40 22.45
N VAL A 173 3.30 -0.70 21.25
CA VAL A 173 1.89 -0.91 20.99
C VAL A 173 1.54 -2.37 21.32
N ARG A 174 0.65 -2.57 22.30
CA ARG A 174 0.13 -3.88 22.69
C ARG A 174 -1.08 -4.26 21.83
N ARG A 175 -1.53 -5.52 21.96
CA ARG A 175 -2.78 -5.97 21.33
C ARG A 175 -3.93 -5.04 21.70
N GLY A 176 -4.80 -4.75 20.74
CA GLY A 176 -5.91 -3.80 20.92
C GLY A 176 -5.52 -2.32 20.84
N GLY A 177 -4.25 -1.98 20.60
CA GLY A 177 -3.83 -0.60 20.31
C GLY A 177 -3.38 0.20 21.52
N ARG A 178 -3.26 -0.43 22.71
CA ARG A 178 -2.79 0.26 23.91
C ARG A 178 -1.30 0.60 23.84
N LEU A 179 -0.97 1.82 24.24
CA LEU A 179 0.38 2.35 24.35
C LEU A 179 0.96 2.02 25.72
N VAL A 180 2.12 1.37 25.73
CA VAL A 180 2.93 1.21 26.93
C VAL A 180 4.23 1.96 26.67
N LYS A 181 4.64 2.85 27.59
CA LYS A 181 5.93 3.54 27.45
C LYS A 181 7.03 2.50 27.27
N GLY A 182 7.76 2.60 26.17
CA GLY A 182 8.92 1.75 25.95
C GLY A 182 10.01 2.20 26.91
N PHE A 183 10.58 1.28 27.69
CA PHE A 183 11.81 1.54 28.41
C PHE A 183 12.86 2.04 27.40
N LYS A 184 13.59 3.12 27.73
CA LYS A 184 14.83 3.45 27.00
C LYS A 184 15.84 2.33 27.29
N PRO A 185 16.71 1.97 26.33
CA PRO A 185 17.86 1.11 26.63
C PRO A 185 18.70 1.72 27.76
#